data_AF-A0A8J3RD02-F1
#
_entry.id   AF-A0A8J3RD02-F1
#
_cell.length_a   1.000
_cell.length_b   1.000
_cell.length_c   1.000
_cell.angle_alpha   90.00
_cell.angle_beta   90.00
_cell.angle_gamma   90.00
#
_symmetry.space_group_name_H-M   'P 1'
#
loop_
_entity.id
_entity.type
_entity.pdbx_description
1 polymer ?
#
loop_
_entity_poly.entity_id
_entity_poly.type
_entity_poly.pdbx_seq_one_letter_code
_entity_poly.pdbx_strand_id
1 'polypeptide(L)'
;MIITPLNGREAAERTVHALGLDETATDLFSTEALCASLRRAGSFLCPTTPGQLVEAVLEAVTALDASSSISRDLVAEQLDLLVSIGDLVELPRQGVRGGRQLYLGPPSYVTKAPGQYLLLGVRPNGASLVDESVGAKIQYESHTRSLQLDAKVAAARLDAVGLHEIRRANWLEHPRPHNAAAVVEAMRQRLDRAAESGQVAGLRIIGPEASVRYYRGRWRLPAASDSGDFVARRTQAYGADLWCLVRIKHGVPRALVDLPVDDPAAPGCDEAWRLQAAIDAVAGRPQLLRVRSAAKADGSPVLDLFGPVPGWAQRYLELVGIPVSRVRGALISYRVPMSVIGELLVFLADMLWIKEEGEIA
;
A
#
# COMPACT_ATOMS: atom_id res chain seq x y z
N MET A 1 -35.58 12.25 28.74
CA MET A 1 -34.33 12.15 27.97
C MET A 1 -33.72 13.54 27.91
N ILE A 2 -32.60 13.77 28.60
CA ILE A 2 -31.88 15.06 28.54
C ILE A 2 -30.96 14.97 27.33
N ILE A 3 -31.17 15.82 26.33
CA ILE A 3 -30.28 15.92 25.16
C ILE A 3 -29.27 17.01 25.48
N THR A 4 -28.00 16.64 25.63
CA THR A 4 -26.91 17.60 25.81
C THR A 4 -26.32 17.93 24.45
N PRO A 5 -26.38 19.19 23.99
CA PRO A 5 -25.75 19.59 22.74
C PRO A 5 -24.22 19.51 22.89
N LEU A 6 -23.54 18.96 21.89
CA LEU A 6 -22.09 18.93 21.79
C LEU A 6 -21.65 19.94 20.73
N ASN A 7 -20.54 20.64 20.98
CA ASN A 7 -19.87 21.38 19.91
C ASN A 7 -19.03 20.43 19.03
N GLY A 8 -18.59 20.91 17.86
CA GLY A 8 -17.85 20.08 16.90
C GLY A 8 -16.56 19.48 17.47
N ARG A 9 -15.86 20.19 18.36
CA ARG A 9 -14.64 19.69 18.99
C ARG A 9 -14.93 18.57 19.99
N GLU A 10 -15.93 18.74 20.85
CA GLU A 10 -16.35 17.70 21.80
C GLU A 10 -16.87 16.45 21.07
N ALA A 11 -17.57 16.63 19.95
CA ALA A 11 -18.01 15.53 19.10
C ALA A 11 -16.82 14.80 18.45
N ALA A 12 -15.79 15.53 18.02
CA ALA A 12 -14.56 14.94 17.48
C ALA A 12 -13.78 14.17 18.55
N GLU A 13 -13.53 14.76 19.72
CA GLU A 13 -12.85 14.12 20.85
C GLU A 13 -13.56 12.81 21.26
N ARG A 14 -14.89 12.83 21.38
CA ARG A 14 -15.68 11.62 21.69
C ARG A 14 -15.62 10.57 20.59
N THR A 15 -15.57 10.99 19.32
CA THR A 15 -15.41 10.07 18.19
C THR A 15 -14.06 9.37 18.25
N VAL A 16 -12.97 10.11 18.48
CA VAL A 16 -11.61 9.55 18.60
C VAL A 16 -11.54 8.55 19.76
N HIS A 17 -12.07 8.90 20.93
CA HIS A 17 -12.16 7.98 22.07
C HIS A 17 -13.00 6.72 21.74
N ALA A 18 -14.15 6.87 21.07
CA ALA A 18 -14.99 5.74 20.66
C ALA A 18 -14.33 4.83 19.62
N LEU A 19 -13.33 5.32 18.90
CA LEU A 19 -12.47 4.54 18.00
C LEU A 19 -11.33 3.82 18.73
N GLY A 20 -11.19 4.01 20.04
CA GLY A 20 -10.14 3.39 20.86
C GLY A 20 -8.78 4.06 20.70
N LEU A 21 -8.78 5.35 20.38
CA LEU A 21 -7.59 6.20 20.21
C LEU A 21 -7.54 7.25 21.33
N ASP A 22 -6.34 7.77 21.60
CA ASP A 22 -6.14 8.84 22.58
C ASP A 22 -6.58 10.18 21.96
N GLU A 23 -7.70 10.73 22.45
CA GLU A 23 -8.29 11.99 22.01
C GLU A 23 -7.43 13.22 22.30
N THR A 24 -6.45 13.11 23.20
CA THR A 24 -5.53 14.21 23.51
C THR A 24 -4.33 14.25 22.56
N ALA A 25 -4.02 13.12 21.92
CA ALA A 25 -2.86 12.96 21.04
C ALA A 25 -3.24 12.79 19.56
N THR A 26 -4.49 12.42 19.26
CA THR A 26 -4.94 12.03 17.93
C THR A 26 -6.04 12.94 17.42
N ASP A 27 -5.80 13.61 16.30
CA ASP A 27 -6.82 14.39 15.60
C ASP A 27 -7.78 13.48 14.82
N LEU A 28 -9.07 13.83 14.74
CA LEU A 28 -10.09 13.03 14.04
C LEU A 28 -9.78 12.87 12.54
N PHE A 29 -9.08 13.82 11.94
CA PHE A 29 -8.71 13.84 10.53
C PHE A 29 -7.32 13.26 10.27
N SER A 30 -6.65 12.75 11.30
CA SER A 30 -5.40 12.01 11.18
C SER A 30 -5.58 10.69 10.43
N THR A 31 -4.49 10.17 9.89
CA THR A 31 -4.47 8.85 9.23
C THR A 31 -4.95 7.75 10.18
N GLU A 32 -4.52 7.79 11.43
CA GLU A 32 -4.87 6.83 12.48
C GLU A 32 -6.38 6.79 12.72
N ALA A 33 -7.01 7.96 12.86
CA ALA A 33 -8.44 8.10 13.08
C ALA A 33 -9.27 7.71 11.85
N LEU A 34 -8.83 8.06 10.64
CA LEU A 34 -9.49 7.62 9.40
C LEU A 34 -9.40 6.10 9.23
N CYS A 35 -8.24 5.50 9.50
CA CYS A 35 -8.08 4.04 9.46
C CYS A 35 -8.93 3.34 10.52
N ALA A 36 -9.01 3.88 11.74
CA ALA A 36 -9.89 3.34 12.78
C ALA A 36 -11.37 3.47 12.39
N SER A 37 -11.76 4.58 11.75
CA SER A 37 -13.11 4.80 11.23
C SER A 37 -13.47 3.79 10.14
N LEU A 38 -12.56 3.54 9.19
CA LEU A 38 -12.74 2.52 8.15
C LEU A 38 -12.89 1.11 8.72
N ARG A 39 -12.07 0.74 9.72
CA ARG A 39 -12.22 -0.55 10.43
C ARG A 39 -13.57 -0.65 11.13
N ARG A 40 -13.97 0.42 11.84
CA ARG A 40 -15.25 0.49 12.55
C ARG A 40 -16.41 0.36 11.57
N ALA A 41 -16.45 1.14 10.49
CA ALA A 41 -17.47 1.05 9.46
C ALA A 41 -17.47 -0.34 8.79
N GLY A 42 -16.29 -0.85 8.44
CA GLY A 42 -16.10 -2.18 7.85
C GLY A 42 -16.72 -3.26 8.72
N SER A 43 -16.52 -3.21 10.04
CA SER A 43 -17.06 -4.18 10.99
C SER A 43 -18.58 -4.33 10.98
N PHE A 44 -19.31 -3.32 10.50
CA PHE A 44 -20.78 -3.35 10.38
C PHE A 44 -21.26 -3.53 8.95
N LEU A 45 -20.50 -3.02 7.97
CA LEU A 45 -20.95 -2.95 6.58
C LEU A 45 -20.46 -4.13 5.73
N CYS A 46 -19.38 -4.83 6.13
CA CYS A 46 -18.89 -5.96 5.35
C CYS A 46 -19.89 -7.14 5.36
N PRO A 47 -20.11 -7.80 4.21
CA PRO A 47 -19.41 -7.58 2.95
C PRO A 47 -19.96 -6.38 2.14
N THR A 48 -19.07 -5.49 1.69
CA THR A 48 -19.43 -4.21 1.02
C THR A 48 -18.54 -3.90 -0.17
N THR A 49 -18.86 -2.86 -0.95
CA THR A 49 -17.93 -2.35 -1.99
C THR A 49 -16.98 -1.30 -1.41
N PRO A 50 -15.77 -1.13 -1.98
CA PRO A 50 -14.84 -0.07 -1.55
C PRO A 50 -15.49 1.32 -1.52
N GLY A 51 -16.25 1.66 -2.56
CA GLY A 51 -16.94 2.94 -2.64
C GLY A 51 -17.93 3.16 -1.49
N GLN A 52 -18.77 2.17 -1.18
CA GLN A 52 -19.73 2.28 -0.08
C GLN A 52 -19.06 2.46 1.28
N LEU A 53 -17.93 1.79 1.52
CA LEU A 53 -17.19 1.92 2.77
C LEU A 53 -16.55 3.32 2.90
N VAL A 54 -15.97 3.84 1.81
CA VAL A 54 -15.41 5.18 1.74
C VAL A 54 -16.49 6.24 1.98
N GLU A 55 -17.63 6.17 1.29
CA GLU A 55 -18.72 7.13 1.47
C GLU A 55 -19.27 7.10 2.90
N ALA A 56 -19.43 5.92 3.51
CA ALA A 56 -19.92 5.81 4.90
C ALA A 56 -19.01 6.54 5.90
N VAL A 57 -17.68 6.48 5.72
CA VAL A 57 -16.74 7.22 6.56
C VAL A 57 -16.77 8.71 6.25
N LEU A 58 -16.80 9.09 4.96
CA LEU A 58 -16.90 10.50 4.56
C LEU A 58 -18.15 11.16 5.14
N GLU A 59 -19.32 10.54 4.99
CA GLU A 59 -20.59 11.05 5.52
C GLU A 59 -20.51 11.26 7.04
N ALA A 60 -19.83 10.36 7.76
CA ALA A 60 -19.68 10.47 9.22
C ALA A 60 -18.74 11.60 9.67
N VAL A 61 -17.68 11.91 8.92
CA VAL A 61 -16.66 12.90 9.34
C VAL A 61 -16.85 14.27 8.70
N THR A 62 -17.51 14.38 7.55
CA THR A 62 -17.64 15.64 6.79
C THR A 62 -18.34 16.74 7.58
N ALA A 63 -19.33 16.38 8.41
CA ALA A 63 -20.04 17.34 9.25
C ALA A 63 -19.14 18.00 10.33
N LEU A 64 -18.02 17.36 10.67
CA LEU A 64 -17.04 17.85 11.64
C LEU A 64 -15.84 18.52 10.96
N ASP A 65 -15.62 18.29 9.66
CA ASP A 65 -14.52 18.86 8.89
C ASP A 65 -14.85 20.25 8.34
N ALA A 66 -14.82 21.25 9.21
CA ALA A 66 -15.06 22.65 8.84
C ALA A 66 -14.09 23.17 7.76
N SER A 67 -12.92 22.54 7.63
CA SER A 67 -11.87 22.90 6.66
C SER A 67 -12.02 22.25 5.29
N SER A 68 -12.94 21.29 5.11
CA SER A 68 -13.02 20.46 3.89
C SER A 68 -11.66 19.85 3.50
N SER A 69 -10.91 19.43 4.52
CA SER A 69 -9.58 18.84 4.41
C SER A 69 -9.62 17.37 4.01
N ILE A 70 -10.72 16.67 4.31
CA ILE A 70 -10.93 15.28 3.98
C ILE A 70 -11.56 15.16 2.59
N SER A 71 -10.86 14.44 1.72
CA SER A 71 -11.36 14.11 0.39
C SER A 71 -11.66 12.62 0.26
N ARG A 72 -12.49 12.28 -0.72
CA ARG A 72 -12.77 10.89 -1.08
C ARG A 72 -11.51 10.10 -1.42
N ASP A 73 -10.60 10.73 -2.16
CA ASP A 73 -9.34 10.11 -2.56
C ASP A 73 -8.46 9.81 -1.34
N LEU A 74 -8.41 10.72 -0.36
CA LEU A 74 -7.64 10.50 0.87
C LEU A 74 -8.14 9.28 1.67
N VAL A 75 -9.47 9.15 1.81
CA VAL A 75 -10.09 8.02 2.53
C VAL A 75 -9.91 6.71 1.73
N ALA A 76 -10.00 6.76 0.40
CA ALA A 76 -9.72 5.62 -0.47
C ALA A 76 -8.26 5.16 -0.35
N GLU A 77 -7.29 6.10 -0.29
CA GLU A 77 -5.89 5.78 -0.05
C GLU A 77 -5.69 5.06 1.29
N GLN A 78 -6.42 5.45 2.36
CA GLN A 78 -6.34 4.75 3.65
C GLN A 78 -6.95 3.35 3.57
N LEU A 79 -8.04 3.18 2.82
CA LEU A 79 -8.67 1.88 2.60
C LEU A 79 -7.70 0.92 1.88
N ASP A 80 -6.98 1.39 0.87
CA ASP A 80 -5.99 0.58 0.16
C ASP A 80 -4.89 0.07 1.11
N LEU A 81 -4.46 0.90 2.08
CA LEU A 81 -3.52 0.49 3.12
C LEU A 81 -4.10 -0.59 4.05
N LEU A 82 -5.38 -0.50 4.41
CA LEU A 82 -6.04 -1.52 5.25
C LEU A 82 -6.23 -2.85 4.51
N VAL A 83 -6.45 -2.81 3.20
CA VAL A 83 -6.46 -4.02 2.35
C VAL A 83 -5.05 -4.60 2.25
N SER A 84 -4.05 -3.75 2.02
CA SER A 84 -2.63 -4.16 1.92
C SER A 84 -2.16 -4.88 3.19
N ILE A 85 -2.45 -4.32 4.37
CA ILE A 85 -1.98 -4.90 5.63
C ILE A 85 -2.74 -6.18 6.01
N GLY A 86 -3.95 -6.39 5.47
CA GLY A 86 -4.80 -7.56 5.73
C GLY A 86 -5.88 -7.32 6.78
N ASP A 87 -6.22 -6.06 7.08
CA ASP A 87 -7.38 -5.72 7.91
C ASP A 87 -8.70 -5.97 7.18
N LEU A 88 -8.68 -5.78 5.86
CA LEU A 88 -9.78 -6.08 4.95
C LEU A 88 -9.25 -6.97 3.82
N VAL A 89 -10.11 -7.84 3.30
CA VAL A 89 -9.79 -8.72 2.17
C VAL A 89 -10.67 -8.33 1.00
N GLU A 90 -10.03 -8.04 -0.14
CA GLU A 90 -10.74 -7.73 -1.37
C GLU A 90 -10.83 -8.98 -2.25
N LEU A 91 -12.06 -9.36 -2.62
CA LEU A 91 -12.33 -10.50 -3.49
C LEU A 91 -13.10 -10.05 -4.74
N PRO A 92 -12.91 -10.72 -5.89
CA PRO A 92 -13.75 -10.51 -7.07
C PRO A 92 -15.22 -10.75 -6.74
N ARG A 93 -16.08 -9.82 -7.15
CA ARG A 93 -17.53 -9.96 -6.99
C ARG A 93 -18.04 -10.95 -8.02
N GLN A 94 -18.61 -12.06 -7.54
CA GLN A 94 -19.21 -13.08 -8.40
C GLN A 94 -20.28 -12.47 -9.31
N GLY A 95 -20.20 -12.77 -10.61
CA GLY A 95 -21.16 -12.29 -11.62
C GLY A 95 -21.00 -10.84 -12.07
N VAL A 96 -20.05 -10.06 -11.53
CA VAL A 96 -19.78 -8.67 -11.97
C VAL A 96 -18.33 -8.55 -12.42
N ARG A 97 -18.12 -8.44 -13.73
CA ARG A 97 -16.78 -8.28 -14.30
C ARG A 97 -16.16 -6.97 -13.81
N GLY A 98 -15.03 -7.06 -13.12
CA GLY A 98 -14.33 -5.89 -12.54
C GLY A 98 -14.96 -5.36 -11.24
N GLY A 99 -16.05 -5.95 -10.75
CA GLY A 99 -16.59 -5.63 -9.43
C GLY A 99 -15.74 -6.25 -8.34
N ARG A 100 -15.43 -5.49 -7.29
CA ARG A 100 -14.71 -5.97 -6.11
C ARG A 100 -15.57 -5.83 -4.87
N GLN A 101 -15.42 -6.77 -3.95
CA GLN A 101 -16.15 -6.78 -2.68
C GLN A 101 -15.15 -6.99 -1.54
N LEU A 102 -15.31 -6.18 -0.51
CA LEU A 102 -14.53 -6.20 0.72
C LEU A 102 -15.18 -7.11 1.75
N TYR A 103 -14.34 -7.86 2.42
CA TYR A 103 -14.64 -8.72 3.56
C TYR A 103 -13.73 -8.34 4.73
N LEU A 104 -14.12 -8.70 5.95
CA LEU A 104 -13.25 -8.53 7.12
C LEU A 104 -12.05 -9.48 7.01
N GLY A 105 -10.85 -8.94 7.22
CA GLY A 105 -9.67 -9.78 7.44
C GLY A 105 -9.80 -10.54 8.76
N PRO A 106 -9.36 -11.82 8.82
CA PRO A 106 -9.44 -12.60 10.03
C PRO A 106 -8.55 -11.99 11.13
N PRO A 107 -9.03 -11.85 12.38
CA PRO A 107 -8.22 -11.40 13.52
C PRO A 107 -6.93 -12.23 13.63
N SER A 108 -5.80 -11.57 13.39
CA SER A 108 -4.50 -12.24 13.25
C SER A 108 -3.37 -11.38 13.79
N TYR A 109 -2.18 -11.97 13.91
CA TYR A 109 -0.97 -11.23 14.22
C TYR A 109 0.24 -11.75 13.46
N VAL A 110 1.23 -10.88 13.27
CA VAL A 110 2.54 -11.19 12.70
C VAL A 110 3.63 -10.74 13.66
N THR A 111 4.62 -11.59 13.91
CA THR A 111 5.78 -11.23 14.73
C THR A 111 6.74 -10.35 13.92
N LYS A 112 6.91 -9.08 14.32
CA LYS A 112 7.89 -8.14 13.74
C LYS A 112 9.31 -8.50 14.20
N ALA A 113 9.44 -8.64 15.52
CA ALA A 113 10.65 -9.03 16.25
C ALA A 113 10.21 -9.72 17.56
N PRO A 114 11.11 -10.42 18.28
CA PRO A 114 10.76 -10.97 19.58
C PRO A 114 10.15 -9.91 20.51
N GLY A 115 8.90 -10.11 20.90
CA GLY A 115 8.15 -9.20 21.78
C GLY A 115 7.44 -8.04 21.08
N GLN A 116 7.51 -7.94 19.75
CA GLN A 116 6.81 -6.93 18.95
C GLN A 116 5.93 -7.60 17.89
N TYR A 117 4.64 -7.25 17.91
CA TYR A 117 3.61 -7.91 17.11
C TYR A 117 2.80 -6.88 16.33
N LEU A 118 2.58 -7.14 15.05
CA LEU A 118 1.64 -6.41 14.22
C LEU A 118 0.27 -7.10 14.31
N LEU A 119 -0.79 -6.34 14.61
CA LEU A 119 -2.16 -6.83 14.72
C LEU A 119 -2.94 -6.54 13.45
N LEU A 120 -3.65 -7.56 12.97
CA LEU A 120 -4.35 -7.56 11.70
C LEU A 120 -5.80 -7.99 11.87
N GLY A 121 -6.62 -7.67 10.88
CA GLY A 121 -8.00 -8.10 10.79
C GLY A 121 -8.96 -7.24 11.63
N VAL A 122 -10.24 -7.50 11.46
CA VAL A 122 -11.31 -6.74 12.10
C VAL A 122 -12.37 -7.72 12.59
N ARG A 123 -12.81 -7.58 13.85
CA ARG A 123 -13.96 -8.34 14.34
C ARG A 123 -15.27 -7.68 13.89
N PRO A 124 -16.33 -8.46 13.62
CA PRO A 124 -17.63 -7.90 13.27
C PRO A 124 -18.26 -7.12 14.42
N ASN A 125 -19.22 -6.26 14.09
CA ASN A 125 -20.04 -5.49 15.04
C ASN A 125 -19.24 -4.60 16.01
N GLY A 126 -18.10 -4.09 15.55
CA GLY A 126 -17.25 -3.20 16.34
C GLY A 126 -16.62 -3.84 17.58
N ALA A 127 -16.52 -5.17 17.64
CA ALA A 127 -15.89 -5.86 18.75
C ALA A 127 -14.37 -5.62 18.78
N SER A 128 -13.80 -5.51 19.98
CA SER A 128 -12.36 -5.29 20.17
C SER A 128 -11.54 -6.52 19.74
N LEU A 129 -10.39 -6.31 19.10
CA LEU A 129 -9.49 -7.42 18.73
C LEU A 129 -8.97 -8.17 19.95
N VAL A 130 -8.65 -7.42 21.01
CA VAL A 130 -8.03 -7.88 22.25
C VAL A 130 -8.80 -7.32 23.45
N ASP A 131 -8.57 -7.88 24.63
CA ASP A 131 -9.14 -7.35 25.88
C ASP A 131 -8.65 -5.93 26.18
N GLU A 132 -9.34 -5.22 27.09
CA GLU A 132 -9.02 -3.82 27.44
C GLU A 132 -7.59 -3.64 27.97
N SER A 133 -7.07 -4.61 28.73
CA SER A 133 -5.73 -4.55 29.32
C SER A 133 -4.61 -4.62 28.27
N VAL A 134 -4.85 -5.35 27.18
CA VAL A 134 -3.95 -5.44 26.01
C VAL A 134 -4.23 -4.28 25.06
N GLY A 135 -5.50 -3.90 24.91
CA GLY A 135 -5.95 -2.81 24.03
C GLY A 135 -5.29 -1.48 24.39
N ALA A 136 -5.18 -1.18 25.69
CA ALA A 136 -4.47 0.00 26.20
C ALA A 136 -2.97 0.06 25.85
N LYS A 137 -2.38 -1.05 25.38
CA LYS A 137 -0.96 -1.13 24.97
C LYS A 137 -0.79 -1.12 23.46
N ILE A 138 -1.87 -1.07 22.68
CA ILE A 138 -1.79 -0.98 21.22
C ILE A 138 -1.22 0.38 20.85
N GLN A 139 -0.15 0.35 20.06
CA GLN A 139 0.44 1.52 19.45
C GLN A 139 -0.14 1.66 18.04
N TYR A 140 -0.81 2.77 17.78
CA TYR A 140 -1.31 3.12 16.47
C TYR A 140 -0.26 4.01 15.78
N GLU A 141 0.23 3.56 14.64
CA GLU A 141 1.22 4.29 13.84
C GLU A 141 0.77 4.26 12.39
N SER A 142 0.31 5.41 11.88
CA SER A 142 -0.36 5.53 10.58
C SER A 142 -1.55 4.56 10.50
N HIS A 143 -1.53 3.63 9.56
CA HIS A 143 -2.57 2.63 9.36
C HIS A 143 -2.28 1.32 10.11
N THR A 144 -1.18 1.20 10.86
CA THR A 144 -0.80 -0.05 11.53
C THR A 144 -1.17 -0.08 13.01
N ARG A 145 -1.32 -1.28 13.57
CA ARG A 145 -1.55 -1.52 15.00
C ARG A 145 -0.46 -2.45 15.52
N SER A 146 0.45 -1.94 16.35
CA SER A 146 1.53 -2.72 16.93
C SER A 146 1.31 -2.96 18.41
N LEU A 147 1.81 -4.07 18.93
CA LEU A 147 1.70 -4.44 20.33
C LEU A 147 3.05 -4.92 20.85
N GLN A 148 3.42 -4.45 22.04
CA GLN A 148 4.56 -4.97 22.78
C GLN A 148 4.10 -5.91 23.89
N LEU A 149 4.60 -7.15 23.86
CA LEU A 149 4.33 -8.17 24.87
C LEU A 149 5.63 -8.95 25.17
N ASP A 150 5.70 -9.58 26.34
CA ASP A 150 6.77 -10.54 26.61
C ASP A 150 6.68 -11.71 25.63
N ALA A 151 7.74 -11.89 24.85
CA ALA A 151 7.84 -12.90 23.80
C ALA A 151 7.55 -14.32 24.31
N LYS A 152 7.83 -14.61 25.59
CA LYS A 152 7.62 -15.94 26.19
C LYS A 152 6.15 -16.30 26.36
N VAL A 153 5.27 -15.31 26.51
CA VAL A 153 3.84 -15.51 26.80
C VAL A 153 2.92 -14.95 25.73
N ALA A 154 3.46 -14.17 24.78
CA ALA A 154 2.68 -13.47 23.77
C ALA A 154 1.81 -14.39 22.93
N ALA A 155 2.37 -15.51 22.42
CA ALA A 155 1.63 -16.44 21.57
C ALA A 155 0.39 -17.01 22.28
N ALA A 156 0.56 -17.50 23.52
CA ALA A 156 -0.54 -18.02 24.33
C ALA A 156 -1.59 -16.94 24.64
N ARG A 157 -1.15 -15.70 24.92
CA ARG A 157 -2.06 -14.60 25.24
C ARG A 157 -2.87 -14.14 24.02
N LEU A 158 -2.24 -14.07 22.84
CA LEU A 158 -2.90 -13.69 21.60
C LEU A 158 -3.85 -14.79 21.09
N ASP A 159 -3.46 -16.05 21.22
CA ASP A 159 -4.34 -17.19 20.91
C ASP A 159 -5.57 -17.25 21.83
N ALA A 160 -5.41 -16.97 23.13
CA ALA A 160 -6.52 -16.94 24.09
C ALA A 160 -7.59 -15.88 23.78
N VAL A 161 -7.22 -14.80 23.09
CA VAL A 161 -8.18 -13.79 22.60
C VAL A 161 -8.61 -14.05 21.15
N GLY A 162 -8.28 -15.21 20.59
CA GLY A 162 -8.69 -15.67 19.27
C GLY A 162 -8.01 -14.93 18.12
N LEU A 163 -6.73 -14.58 18.27
CA LEU A 163 -5.90 -14.06 17.19
C LEU A 163 -5.01 -15.18 16.63
N HIS A 164 -5.04 -15.35 15.31
CA HIS A 164 -4.25 -16.37 14.63
C HIS A 164 -2.85 -15.86 14.25
N GLU A 165 -1.82 -16.68 14.45
CA GLU A 165 -0.47 -16.33 13.97
C GLU A 165 -0.39 -16.50 12.46
N ILE A 166 0.00 -15.43 11.76
CA ILE A 166 0.48 -15.52 10.39
C ILE A 166 2.00 -15.43 10.43
N ARG A 167 2.67 -16.48 9.95
CA ARG A 167 4.13 -16.49 9.86
C ARG A 167 4.61 -15.34 8.99
N ARG A 168 5.66 -14.63 9.44
CA ARG A 168 6.27 -13.51 8.72
C ARG A 168 6.53 -13.82 7.24
N ALA A 169 7.06 -15.00 6.92
CA ALA A 169 7.32 -15.41 5.54
C ALA A 169 6.06 -15.54 4.68
N ASN A 170 4.94 -15.99 5.26
CA ASN A 170 3.67 -16.11 4.56
C ASN A 170 3.01 -14.74 4.37
N TRP A 171 3.10 -13.87 5.37
CA TRP A 171 2.53 -12.53 5.28
C TRP A 171 3.30 -11.63 4.29
N LEU A 172 4.63 -11.78 4.24
CA LEU A 172 5.51 -11.09 3.29
C LEU A 172 5.49 -11.68 1.88
N GLU A 173 4.65 -12.69 1.60
CA GLU A 173 4.64 -13.41 0.32
C GLU A 173 4.89 -12.47 -0.86
N HIS A 174 5.94 -12.77 -1.60
CA HIS A 174 6.45 -11.96 -2.70
C HIS A 174 6.81 -12.87 -3.87
N PRO A 175 6.88 -12.34 -5.10
CA PRO A 175 7.29 -13.11 -6.26
C PRO A 175 8.66 -13.76 -6.06
N ARG A 176 8.97 -14.82 -6.81
CA ARG A 176 10.31 -15.41 -6.79
C ARG A 176 11.36 -14.37 -7.26
N PRO A 177 12.53 -14.32 -6.61
CA PRO A 177 13.63 -13.46 -7.05
C PRO A 177 14.09 -13.89 -8.44
N HIS A 178 14.32 -12.91 -9.31
CA HIS A 178 14.84 -13.08 -10.65
C HIS A 178 15.84 -11.96 -10.91
N ASN A 179 16.73 -12.11 -11.90
CA ASN A 179 17.49 -10.97 -12.38
C ASN A 179 16.59 -10.06 -13.26
N ALA A 180 16.92 -8.77 -13.36
CA ALA A 180 16.11 -7.79 -14.08
C ALA A 180 15.89 -8.18 -15.55
N ALA A 181 16.95 -8.64 -16.23
CA ALA A 181 16.90 -9.05 -17.62
C ALA A 181 15.91 -10.21 -17.86
N ALA A 182 15.86 -11.18 -16.96
CA ALA A 182 14.95 -12.33 -17.04
C ALA A 182 13.49 -11.90 -16.88
N VAL A 183 13.18 -10.94 -16.01
CA VAL A 183 11.83 -10.38 -15.87
C VAL A 183 11.40 -9.65 -17.15
N VAL A 184 12.27 -8.81 -17.70
CA VAL A 184 12.02 -8.11 -18.96
C VAL A 184 11.84 -9.09 -20.12
N GLU A 185 12.70 -10.09 -20.22
CA GLU A 185 12.69 -11.08 -21.30
C GLU A 185 11.46 -11.99 -21.23
N ALA A 186 11.08 -12.45 -20.04
CA ALA A 186 9.85 -13.23 -19.86
C ALA A 186 8.61 -12.47 -20.34
N MET A 187 8.54 -11.17 -20.06
CA MET A 187 7.44 -10.32 -20.50
C MET A 187 7.49 -10.01 -22.00
N ARG A 188 8.69 -9.80 -22.55
CA ARG A 188 8.90 -9.64 -24.00
C ARG A 188 8.40 -10.85 -24.77
N GLN A 189 8.70 -12.07 -24.30
CA GLN A 189 8.24 -13.31 -24.93
C GLN A 189 6.71 -13.43 -24.94
N ARG A 190 6.01 -12.91 -23.93
CA ARG A 190 4.54 -12.85 -23.92
C ARG A 190 4.03 -11.86 -24.96
N LEU A 191 4.68 -10.70 -25.06
CA LEU A 191 4.34 -9.65 -26.02
C LEU A 191 4.60 -10.11 -27.47
N ASP A 192 5.64 -10.91 -27.72
CA ASP A 192 5.94 -11.52 -29.02
C ASP A 192 4.83 -12.47 -29.49
N ARG A 193 4.12 -13.10 -28.55
CA ARG A 193 2.99 -14.01 -28.83
C ARG A 193 1.64 -13.30 -28.83
N ALA A 194 1.59 -12.04 -28.40
CA ALA A 194 0.35 -11.28 -28.37
C ALA A 194 -0.09 -10.89 -29.78
N ALA A 195 -1.40 -10.92 -30.03
CA ALA A 195 -1.97 -10.44 -31.28
C ALA A 195 -1.75 -8.93 -31.46
N GLU A 196 -1.92 -8.44 -32.69
CA GLU A 196 -1.83 -7.01 -32.94
C GLU A 196 -2.86 -6.23 -32.10
N SER A 197 -2.41 -5.21 -31.37
CA SER A 197 -3.24 -4.47 -30.41
C SER A 197 -4.27 -3.54 -31.06
N GLY A 198 -4.12 -3.24 -32.36
CA GLY A 198 -4.87 -2.17 -33.02
C GLY A 198 -4.61 -0.80 -32.37
N GLN A 199 -5.54 0.15 -32.60
CA GLN A 199 -5.52 1.45 -31.92
C GLN A 199 -5.95 1.29 -30.46
N VAL A 200 -5.14 1.81 -29.54
CA VAL A 200 -5.42 1.80 -28.10
C VAL A 200 -5.70 3.22 -27.64
N ALA A 201 -6.97 3.53 -27.35
CA ALA A 201 -7.37 4.85 -26.87
C ALA A 201 -6.81 5.14 -25.47
N GLY A 202 -6.47 6.40 -25.21
CA GLY A 202 -6.05 6.88 -23.88
C GLY A 202 -4.72 6.31 -23.37
N LEU A 203 -3.90 5.70 -24.25
CA LEU A 203 -2.65 5.07 -23.85
C LEU A 203 -1.63 6.08 -23.33
N ARG A 204 -1.12 5.85 -22.11
CA ARG A 204 0.01 6.57 -21.52
C ARG A 204 1.13 5.59 -21.19
N ILE A 205 2.37 5.97 -21.41
CA ILE A 205 3.55 5.16 -21.13
C ILE A 205 4.44 5.82 -20.08
N ILE A 206 5.23 5.01 -19.38
CA ILE A 206 6.34 5.48 -18.55
C ILE A 206 7.55 5.74 -19.46
N GLY A 207 7.93 7.01 -19.57
CA GLY A 207 9.09 7.41 -20.36
C GLY A 207 10.42 7.00 -19.69
N PRO A 208 11.32 6.29 -20.39
CA PRO A 208 12.62 5.88 -19.85
C PRO A 208 13.62 7.05 -19.72
N GLU A 209 13.40 8.13 -20.46
CA GLU A 209 14.25 9.33 -20.43
C GLU A 209 13.97 10.26 -19.25
N ALA A 210 12.79 10.15 -18.65
CA ALA A 210 12.43 10.97 -17.49
C ALA A 210 13.12 10.44 -16.23
N SER A 211 13.49 11.37 -15.33
CA SER A 211 14.16 11.03 -14.09
C SER A 211 13.35 10.06 -13.23
N VAL A 212 14.02 8.99 -12.76
CA VAL A 212 13.45 8.03 -11.79
C VAL A 212 13.12 8.69 -10.45
N ARG A 213 13.65 9.90 -10.18
CA ARG A 213 13.35 10.68 -8.96
C ARG A 213 11.96 11.34 -8.98
N TYR A 214 11.29 11.38 -10.13
CA TYR A 214 9.97 12.01 -10.25
C TYR A 214 9.00 11.14 -11.04
N TYR A 215 8.49 10.09 -10.39
CA TYR A 215 7.59 9.11 -10.99
C TYR A 215 6.40 9.71 -11.75
N ARG A 216 5.69 10.68 -11.16
CA ARG A 216 4.53 11.32 -11.81
C ARG A 216 4.89 11.98 -13.15
N GLY A 217 6.07 12.59 -13.24
CA GLY A 217 6.55 13.25 -14.46
C GLY A 217 7.01 12.29 -15.55
N ARG A 218 7.11 10.98 -15.27
CA ARG A 218 7.49 9.98 -16.29
C ARG A 218 6.32 9.62 -17.20
N TRP A 219 5.08 9.84 -16.76
CA TRP A 219 3.88 9.47 -17.51
C TRP A 219 3.59 10.43 -18.66
N ARG A 220 3.69 9.96 -19.89
CA ARG A 220 3.44 10.74 -21.11
C ARG A 220 2.70 9.94 -22.18
N LEU A 221 2.22 10.63 -23.21
CA LEU A 221 1.73 9.96 -24.42
C LEU A 221 2.91 9.39 -25.23
N PRO A 222 2.68 8.30 -26.00
CA PRO A 222 3.62 7.85 -27.03
C PRO A 222 3.96 8.97 -28.02
N ALA A 223 5.23 9.06 -28.40
CA ALA A 223 5.76 9.98 -29.41
C ALA A 223 6.20 9.19 -30.65
N ALA A 224 6.26 9.84 -31.82
CA ALA A 224 6.67 9.21 -33.07
C ALA A 224 8.10 8.60 -33.04
N SER A 225 8.96 9.11 -32.14
CA SER A 225 10.31 8.59 -31.91
C SER A 225 10.34 7.30 -31.09
N ASP A 226 9.26 6.95 -30.39
CA ASP A 226 9.26 5.79 -29.49
C ASP A 226 9.21 4.49 -30.29
N SER A 227 10.17 3.61 -30.02
CA SER A 227 10.17 2.23 -30.50
C SER A 227 10.76 1.33 -29.42
N GLY A 228 9.99 0.33 -28.98
CA GLY A 228 10.37 -0.54 -27.87
C GLY A 228 9.17 -1.02 -27.06
N ASP A 229 9.45 -1.64 -25.93
CA ASP A 229 8.46 -2.19 -25.01
C ASP A 229 8.36 -1.28 -23.76
N PHE A 230 7.14 -0.88 -23.39
CA PHE A 230 6.90 0.10 -22.34
C PHE A 230 5.82 -0.37 -21.37
N VAL A 231 6.00 -0.10 -20.07
CA VAL A 231 4.89 -0.15 -19.11
C VAL A 231 3.94 1.01 -19.38
N ALA A 232 2.66 0.72 -19.39
CA ALA A 232 1.62 1.64 -19.81
C ALA A 232 0.34 1.53 -18.98
N ARG A 233 -0.50 2.55 -19.11
CA ARG A 233 -1.90 2.53 -18.70
C ARG A 233 -2.79 2.82 -19.91
N ARG A 234 -3.90 2.08 -20.01
CA ARG A 234 -4.94 2.32 -21.01
C ARG A 234 -6.30 2.49 -20.35
N THR A 235 -7.12 3.36 -20.93
CA THR A 235 -8.49 3.55 -20.45
C THR A 235 -9.32 2.29 -20.68
N GLN A 236 -10.30 2.09 -19.81
CA GLN A 236 -11.36 1.11 -20.01
C GLN A 236 -12.73 1.76 -19.84
N ALA A 237 -13.77 1.17 -20.43
CA ALA A 237 -15.11 1.74 -20.45
C ALA A 237 -15.70 1.96 -19.04
N TYR A 238 -15.32 1.10 -18.09
CA TYR A 238 -15.76 1.16 -16.70
C TYR A 238 -14.60 0.76 -15.78
N GLY A 239 -14.42 1.46 -14.66
CA GLY A 239 -13.35 1.19 -13.69
C GLY A 239 -12.06 1.98 -13.92
N ALA A 240 -11.05 1.74 -13.08
CA ALA A 240 -9.76 2.44 -13.15
C ALA A 240 -8.95 1.99 -14.38
N ASP A 241 -8.11 2.86 -14.96
CA ASP A 241 -7.30 2.49 -16.12
C ASP A 241 -6.46 1.23 -15.85
N LEU A 242 -6.41 0.35 -16.86
CA LEU A 242 -5.72 -0.93 -16.79
C LEU A 242 -4.21 -0.73 -16.97
N TRP A 243 -3.44 -1.48 -16.20
CA TRP A 243 -2.01 -1.62 -16.38
C TRP A 243 -1.72 -2.57 -17.53
N CYS A 244 -0.73 -2.26 -18.36
CA CYS A 244 -0.35 -3.12 -19.46
C CYS A 244 1.13 -2.95 -19.82
N LEU A 245 1.66 -3.95 -20.53
CA LEU A 245 2.89 -3.84 -21.30
C LEU A 245 2.52 -3.64 -22.77
N VAL A 246 3.12 -2.66 -23.42
CA VAL A 246 2.83 -2.34 -24.83
C VAL A 246 4.11 -2.29 -25.64
N ARG A 247 4.09 -2.91 -26.82
CA ARG A 247 5.12 -2.73 -27.85
C ARG A 247 4.72 -1.57 -28.74
N ILE A 248 5.60 -0.59 -28.86
CA ILE A 248 5.41 0.57 -29.72
C ILE A 248 6.45 0.51 -30.84
N LYS A 249 6.02 0.83 -32.07
CA LYS A 249 6.90 1.07 -33.22
C LYS A 249 6.54 2.42 -33.83
N HIS A 250 7.50 3.34 -33.84
CA HIS A 250 7.33 4.72 -34.31
C HIS A 250 6.10 5.43 -33.73
N GLY A 251 5.92 5.33 -32.41
CA GLY A 251 4.78 5.93 -31.69
C GLY A 251 3.45 5.18 -31.82
N VAL A 252 3.39 4.11 -32.62
CA VAL A 252 2.17 3.32 -32.83
C VAL A 252 2.21 2.02 -32.01
N PRO A 253 1.22 1.75 -31.15
CA PRO A 253 1.06 0.46 -30.48
C PRO A 253 0.92 -0.68 -31.48
N ARG A 254 1.65 -1.78 -31.25
CA ARG A 254 1.67 -2.97 -32.11
C ARG A 254 1.21 -4.23 -31.41
N ALA A 255 1.57 -4.41 -30.14
CA ALA A 255 1.16 -5.55 -29.34
C ALA A 255 0.97 -5.09 -27.90
N LEU A 256 0.07 -5.74 -27.17
CA LEU A 256 -0.26 -5.35 -25.81
C LEU A 256 -0.64 -6.59 -24.97
N VAL A 257 -0.19 -6.60 -23.72
CA VAL A 257 -0.59 -7.57 -22.70
C VAL A 257 -1.06 -6.80 -21.47
N ASP A 258 -2.28 -7.05 -21.02
CA ASP A 258 -2.80 -6.48 -19.76
C ASP A 258 -2.16 -7.15 -18.54
N LEU A 259 -1.92 -6.35 -17.50
CA LEU A 259 -1.38 -6.79 -16.22
C LEU A 259 -2.50 -6.81 -15.16
N PRO A 260 -2.50 -7.79 -14.23
CA PRO A 260 -1.48 -8.83 -14.07
C PRO A 260 -1.65 -9.98 -15.08
N VAL A 261 -0.56 -10.69 -15.39
CA VAL A 261 -0.61 -11.81 -16.35
C VAL A 261 -0.66 -13.18 -15.66
N ASP A 262 0.11 -13.37 -14.59
CA ASP A 262 0.25 -14.67 -13.93
C ASP A 262 -0.80 -14.94 -12.87
N ASP A 263 -1.16 -13.91 -12.12
CA ASP A 263 -2.17 -14.00 -11.06
C ASP A 263 -3.26 -12.95 -11.31
N PRO A 264 -4.40 -13.34 -11.90
CA PRO A 264 -5.53 -12.42 -12.14
C PRO A 264 -6.11 -11.80 -10.86
N ALA A 265 -5.81 -12.36 -9.67
CA ALA A 265 -6.24 -11.80 -8.39
C ALA A 265 -5.26 -10.74 -7.85
N ALA A 266 -4.01 -10.71 -8.33
CA ALA A 266 -3.02 -9.74 -7.90
C ALA A 266 -3.34 -8.33 -8.42
N PRO A 267 -2.89 -7.27 -7.73
CA PRO A 267 -2.96 -5.92 -8.27
C PRO A 267 -2.06 -5.78 -9.50
N GLY A 268 -2.61 -5.37 -10.65
CA GLY A 268 -1.80 -5.16 -11.87
C GLY A 268 -0.69 -4.10 -11.72
N CYS A 269 -0.83 -3.17 -10.75
CA CYS A 269 0.21 -2.21 -10.41
C CYS A 269 1.47 -2.88 -9.84
N ASP A 270 1.35 -3.97 -9.10
CA ASP A 270 2.50 -4.65 -8.49
C ASP A 270 3.42 -5.23 -9.55
N GLU A 271 2.83 -5.92 -10.54
CA GLU A 271 3.56 -6.45 -11.68
C GLU A 271 4.12 -5.32 -12.56
N ALA A 272 3.34 -4.26 -12.77
CA ALA A 272 3.77 -3.11 -13.57
C ALA A 272 4.97 -2.36 -12.95
N TRP A 273 4.93 -2.08 -11.65
CA TRP A 273 6.02 -1.38 -10.96
C TRP A 273 7.28 -2.24 -10.87
N ARG A 274 7.14 -3.55 -10.62
CA ARG A 274 8.27 -4.48 -10.67
C ARG A 274 8.88 -4.54 -12.07
N LEU A 275 8.06 -4.66 -13.11
CA LEU A 275 8.54 -4.67 -14.50
C LEU A 275 9.22 -3.35 -14.87
N GLN A 276 8.66 -2.21 -14.47
CA GLN A 276 9.27 -0.91 -14.71
C GLN A 276 10.64 -0.81 -14.04
N ALA A 277 10.77 -1.26 -12.80
CA ALA A 277 12.05 -1.30 -12.10
C ALA A 277 13.08 -2.18 -12.82
N ALA A 278 12.65 -3.32 -13.37
CA ALA A 278 13.50 -4.20 -14.17
C ALA A 278 13.98 -3.53 -15.48
N ILE A 279 13.07 -2.87 -16.21
CA ILE A 279 13.40 -2.11 -17.43
C ILE A 279 14.42 -1.02 -17.13
N ASP A 280 14.19 -0.26 -16.06
CA ASP A 280 15.07 0.83 -15.62
C ASP A 280 16.47 0.31 -15.26
N ALA A 281 16.56 -0.82 -14.55
CA ALA A 281 17.82 -1.46 -14.21
C ALA A 281 18.58 -1.97 -15.45
N VAL A 282 17.89 -2.63 -16.39
CA VAL A 282 18.47 -3.11 -17.67
C VAL A 282 18.96 -1.95 -18.53
N ALA A 283 18.26 -0.80 -18.50
CA ALA A 283 18.65 0.42 -19.18
C ALA A 283 19.80 1.18 -18.50
N GLY A 284 20.36 0.65 -17.41
CA GLY A 284 21.45 1.30 -16.66
C GLY A 284 21.01 2.50 -15.82
N ARG A 285 19.71 2.67 -15.59
CA ARG A 285 19.11 3.76 -14.81
C ARG A 285 18.19 3.20 -13.72
N PRO A 286 18.70 2.36 -12.79
CA PRO A 286 17.87 1.70 -11.79
C PRO A 286 17.08 2.72 -10.95
N GLN A 287 15.99 2.23 -10.36
CA GLN A 287 15.24 2.98 -9.35
C GLN A 287 16.17 3.35 -8.17
N LEU A 288 15.90 4.50 -7.54
CA LEU A 288 16.75 5.02 -6.47
C LEU A 288 15.99 5.12 -5.15
N LEU A 289 16.74 4.96 -4.07
CA LEU A 289 16.36 5.34 -2.72
C LEU A 289 17.41 6.25 -2.12
N ARG A 290 17.04 7.01 -1.09
CA ARG A 290 17.97 7.79 -0.27
C ARG A 290 17.85 7.35 1.18
N VAL A 291 18.98 7.07 1.82
CA VAL A 291 19.05 6.86 3.27
C VAL A 291 19.53 8.15 3.93
N ARG A 292 18.78 8.64 4.90
CA ARG A 292 19.14 9.82 5.70
C ARG A 292 19.27 9.45 7.17
N SER A 293 20.26 10.02 7.84
CA SER A 293 20.32 9.99 9.29
C SER A 293 19.13 10.76 9.87
N ALA A 294 18.41 10.18 10.84
CA ALA A 294 17.38 10.91 11.55
C ALA A 294 18.00 11.84 12.60
N ALA A 295 17.35 12.99 12.82
CA ALA A 295 17.74 13.94 13.88
C ALA A 295 17.30 13.49 15.30
N LYS A 296 16.62 12.34 15.45
CA LYS A 296 16.07 11.84 16.72
C LYS A 296 17.05 10.94 17.48
N ALA A 297 16.82 10.82 18.79
CA ALA A 297 17.68 10.14 19.76
C ALA A 297 17.88 8.63 19.56
N ASP A 298 17.03 7.95 18.79
CA ASP A 298 17.14 6.51 18.53
C ASP A 298 18.12 6.15 17.40
N GLY A 299 18.60 7.15 16.64
CA GLY A 299 19.54 6.97 15.54
C GLY A 299 18.97 6.20 14.34
N SER A 300 17.66 5.94 14.31
CA SER A 300 17.01 5.16 13.25
C SER A 300 17.02 5.92 11.92
N PRO A 301 17.64 5.41 10.84
CA PRO A 301 17.65 6.08 9.54
C PRO A 301 16.25 6.21 8.94
N VAL A 302 16.10 7.19 8.05
CA VAL A 302 14.91 7.38 7.21
C VAL A 302 15.26 7.00 5.77
N LEU A 303 14.50 6.06 5.21
CA LEU A 303 14.54 5.68 3.81
C LEU A 303 13.51 6.49 3.05
N ASP A 304 13.95 7.26 2.06
CA ASP A 304 13.08 7.96 1.11
C ASP A 304 13.08 7.20 -0.22
N LEU A 305 11.90 6.82 -0.71
CA LEU A 305 11.73 6.20 -2.03
C LEU A 305 11.10 7.21 -2.99
N PHE A 306 11.64 7.29 -4.22
CA PHE A 306 11.18 8.26 -5.23
C PHE A 306 10.16 7.69 -6.23
N GLY A 307 10.08 6.37 -6.30
CA GLY A 307 9.11 5.62 -7.10
C GLY A 307 8.16 4.81 -6.22
N PRO A 308 7.01 4.40 -6.76
CA PRO A 308 6.14 3.45 -6.09
C PRO A 308 6.83 2.09 -5.99
N VAL A 309 6.45 1.31 -4.98
CA VAL A 309 6.87 -0.08 -4.83
C VAL A 309 5.64 -0.99 -4.86
N PRO A 310 5.76 -2.23 -5.33
CA PRO A 310 4.68 -3.21 -5.24
C PRO A 310 4.19 -3.41 -3.80
N GLY A 311 2.93 -3.80 -3.63
CA GLY A 311 2.29 -4.01 -2.33
C GLY A 311 3.09 -4.96 -1.42
N TRP A 312 3.66 -6.04 -1.98
CA TRP A 312 4.51 -6.96 -1.19
C TRP A 312 5.78 -6.31 -0.63
N ALA A 313 6.38 -5.34 -1.33
CA ALA A 313 7.54 -4.60 -0.84
C ALA A 313 7.12 -3.54 0.18
N GLN A 314 5.98 -2.89 -0.05
CA GLN A 314 5.39 -1.96 0.89
C GLN A 314 5.03 -2.64 2.21
N ARG A 315 4.42 -3.83 2.19
CA ARG A 315 4.18 -4.65 3.39
C ARG A 315 5.45 -4.89 4.19
N TYR A 316 6.57 -5.15 3.52
CA TYR A 316 7.83 -5.31 4.24
C TYR A 316 8.29 -4.00 4.91
N LEU A 317 8.17 -2.87 4.21
CA LEU A 317 8.43 -1.55 4.81
C LEU A 317 7.54 -1.29 6.03
N GLU A 318 6.26 -1.65 5.97
CA GLU A 318 5.29 -1.48 7.08
C GLU A 318 5.54 -2.45 8.24
N LEU A 319 6.09 -3.64 7.96
CA LEU A 319 6.45 -4.61 9.00
C LEU A 319 7.66 -4.18 9.81
N VAL A 320 8.66 -3.57 9.19
CA VAL A 320 9.92 -3.24 9.86
C VAL A 320 10.10 -1.76 10.15
N GLY A 321 9.41 -0.89 9.42
CA GLY A 321 9.54 0.55 9.51
C GLY A 321 8.25 1.23 9.97
N ILE A 322 8.37 2.54 10.17
CA ILE A 322 7.28 3.41 10.58
C ILE A 322 7.17 4.50 9.52
N PRO A 323 6.00 4.66 8.87
CA PRO A 323 5.78 5.75 7.92
C PRO A 323 6.07 7.11 8.59
N VAL A 324 6.76 8.00 7.88
CA VAL A 324 7.03 9.36 8.34
C VAL A 324 6.67 10.38 7.27
N SER A 325 6.52 11.64 7.66
CA SER A 325 6.28 12.72 6.70
C SER A 325 7.35 12.73 5.61
N ARG A 326 6.89 12.62 4.36
CA ARG A 326 7.79 12.62 3.20
C ARG A 326 8.53 13.96 3.08
N VAL A 327 9.77 13.89 2.61
CA VAL A 327 10.52 15.08 2.21
C VAL A 327 10.21 15.45 0.76
N ARG A 328 10.53 16.70 0.38
CA ARG A 328 10.35 17.17 -0.99
C ARG A 328 11.04 16.22 -1.98
N GLY A 329 10.27 15.74 -2.96
CA GLY A 329 10.73 14.83 -4.01
C GLY A 329 10.56 13.35 -3.69
N ALA A 330 10.50 12.95 -2.41
CA ALA A 330 10.19 11.58 -2.04
C ALA A 330 8.70 11.28 -2.26
N LEU A 331 8.40 10.08 -2.75
CA LEU A 331 7.03 9.60 -2.87
C LEU A 331 6.53 9.10 -1.50
N ILE A 332 7.37 8.30 -0.83
CA ILE A 332 7.13 7.70 0.50
C ILE A 332 8.42 7.74 1.32
N SER A 333 8.27 7.81 2.64
CA SER A 333 9.39 7.83 3.59
C SER A 333 9.10 6.93 4.79
N TYR A 334 10.07 6.12 5.18
CA TYR A 334 9.97 5.20 6.32
C TYR A 334 11.16 5.37 7.24
N ARG A 335 10.90 5.52 8.54
CA ARG A 335 11.94 5.38 9.57
C ARG A 335 12.09 3.90 9.89
N VAL A 336 13.30 3.37 9.75
CA VAL A 336 13.58 1.93 9.88
C VAL A 336 14.63 1.73 10.97
N PRO A 337 14.45 0.76 11.89
CA PRO A 337 15.45 0.45 12.91
C PRO A 337 16.78 0.02 12.30
N MET A 338 17.89 0.43 12.93
CA MET A 338 19.24 0.10 12.46
C MET A 338 19.50 -1.42 12.38
N SER A 339 18.82 -2.21 13.23
CA SER A 339 18.97 -3.66 13.25
C SER A 339 18.42 -4.38 12.01
N VAL A 340 17.57 -3.73 11.21
CA VAL A 340 16.87 -4.36 10.07
C VAL A 340 17.05 -3.62 8.74
N ILE A 341 17.61 -2.41 8.74
CA ILE A 341 17.81 -1.64 7.50
C ILE A 341 18.65 -2.40 6.47
N GLY A 342 19.71 -3.09 6.88
CA GLY A 342 20.55 -3.86 5.96
C GLY A 342 19.78 -4.97 5.24
N GLU A 343 18.96 -5.73 5.97
CA GLU A 343 18.10 -6.79 5.41
C GLU A 343 17.08 -6.20 4.42
N LEU A 344 16.48 -5.06 4.77
CA LEU A 344 15.52 -4.36 3.92
C LEU A 344 16.17 -3.83 2.63
N LEU A 345 17.36 -3.24 2.70
CA LEU A 345 18.08 -2.73 1.53
C LEU A 345 18.46 -3.85 0.57
N VAL A 346 18.97 -4.98 1.10
CA VAL A 346 19.24 -6.18 0.29
C VAL A 346 17.97 -6.68 -0.38
N PHE A 347 16.86 -6.76 0.37
CA PHE A 347 15.58 -7.16 -0.20
C PHE A 347 15.13 -6.25 -1.36
N LEU A 348 15.19 -4.93 -1.19
CA LEU A 348 14.80 -3.98 -2.24
C LEU A 348 15.75 -4.05 -3.45
N ALA A 349 17.04 -4.26 -3.22
CA ALA A 349 18.03 -4.45 -4.28
C ALA A 349 17.80 -5.76 -5.06
N ASP A 350 17.56 -6.88 -4.37
CA ASP A 350 17.38 -8.19 -5.00
C ASP A 350 16.04 -8.29 -5.74
N MET A 351 14.99 -7.68 -5.20
CA MET A 351 13.63 -7.84 -5.71
C MET A 351 13.21 -6.74 -6.69
N LEU A 352 13.77 -5.53 -6.57
CA LEU A 352 13.43 -4.35 -7.36
C LEU A 352 14.64 -3.67 -8.00
N TRP A 353 15.86 -4.17 -7.80
CA TRP A 353 17.10 -3.60 -8.35
C TRP A 353 17.28 -2.12 -8.01
N ILE A 354 16.73 -1.70 -6.87
CA ILE A 354 16.85 -0.33 -6.36
C ILE A 354 18.28 -0.13 -5.85
N LYS A 355 18.85 1.05 -6.13
CA LYS A 355 20.18 1.46 -5.62
C LYS A 355 20.09 2.67 -4.71
N GLU A 356 21.06 2.81 -3.81
CA GLU A 356 21.18 4.02 -3.00
C GLU A 356 21.72 5.21 -3.82
N GLU A 357 21.17 6.40 -3.58
CA GLU A 357 21.55 7.68 -4.18
C GLU A 357 22.95 8.11 -3.73
N GLY A 358 23.97 7.40 -4.21
CA GLY A 358 25.37 7.55 -3.83
C GLY A 358 26.25 6.40 -4.33
N GLU A 359 25.66 5.26 -4.66
CA GLU A 359 26.35 4.09 -5.23
C GLU A 359 26.49 4.14 -6.76
N ILE A 360 25.95 5.16 -7.43
CA ILE A 360 26.11 5.35 -8.87
C ILE A 360 27.38 6.17 -9.10
N ALA A 361 28.48 5.46 -9.34
CA ALA A 361 29.74 6.02 -9.84
C ALA A 361 29.68 6.28 -11.35
#